data_AF-A0A7G8GK38-F1
#
_entry.id   AF-A0A7G8GK38-F1
#
_cell.length_a   1.000
_cell.length_b   1.000
_cell.length_c   1.000
_cell.angle_alpha   90.00
_cell.angle_beta   90.00
_cell.angle_gamma   90.00
#
_symmetry.space_group_name_H-M   'P 1'
#
loop_
_entity.id
_entity.type
_entity.pdbx_description
1 polymer ?
#
loop_
_entity_poly.entity_id
_entity_poly.type
_entity_poly.pdbx_seq_one_letter_code
_entity_poly.pdbx_strand_id
1 'polypeptide(L)'
;MNLLAGLLATIVAAAPVAAQQTNKTDLTPAQSTAATELLLQALKERQAAVIHSNLAESVRSSIDVATIQKRLDSRRAILSTKVIGVTPGYRTTTVDAVVSTADGEKPILLMLDDDGKLLAWKWAGQIEGLEATALDFVKDLAAGRWVVARSKLSLDMQSELAPGDLERKWTKLQKVSGGFRQVKDAVIANQGGEQQLVLVAVEFVNTTSNLFVIFDGSGRIINVDISEEFV
;
A
#
# COMPACT_ATOMS: atom_id res chain seq x y z
N MET A 1 -5.76 -50.12 -36.35
CA MET A 1 -5.15 -49.96 -35.01
C MET A 1 -4.06 -48.92 -35.12
N ASN A 2 -4.31 -47.66 -34.71
CA ASN A 2 -3.97 -47.09 -33.39
C ASN A 2 -2.46 -47.17 -33.11
N LEU A 3 -1.70 -46.15 -32.70
CA LEU A 3 -1.96 -44.77 -32.23
C LEU A 3 -0.57 -44.09 -32.11
N LEU A 4 -0.52 -42.77 -32.35
CA LEU A 4 0.24 -41.69 -31.67
C LEU A 4 1.60 -41.96 -30.97
N ALA A 5 2.57 -41.06 -31.22
CA ALA A 5 3.33 -40.25 -30.24
C ALA A 5 4.74 -39.88 -30.79
N GLY A 6 5.29 -38.68 -30.68
CA GLY A 6 4.86 -37.45 -30.03
C GLY A 6 5.97 -36.41 -30.28
N LEU A 7 5.58 -35.19 -30.66
CA LEU A 7 6.47 -34.03 -30.73
C LEU A 7 7.00 -33.76 -29.32
N LEU A 8 8.32 -33.79 -29.12
CA LEU A 8 8.94 -33.21 -27.93
C LEU A 8 8.87 -31.69 -28.06
N ALA A 9 7.85 -31.10 -27.45
CA ALA A 9 7.82 -29.67 -27.17
C ALA A 9 8.89 -29.37 -26.12
N THR A 10 9.93 -28.63 -26.51
CA THR A 10 10.85 -27.99 -25.59
C THR A 10 10.04 -26.99 -24.76
N ILE A 11 9.79 -27.36 -23.50
CA ILE A 11 9.26 -26.44 -22.51
C ILE A 11 10.36 -25.41 -22.26
N VAL A 12 10.21 -24.20 -22.81
CA VAL A 12 10.96 -23.05 -22.33
C VAL A 12 10.46 -22.83 -20.91
N ALA A 13 11.26 -23.24 -19.93
CA ALA A 13 11.05 -22.84 -18.55
C ALA A 13 11.08 -21.31 -18.53
N ALA A 14 9.92 -20.69 -18.31
CA ALA A 14 9.86 -19.28 -17.97
C ALA A 14 10.77 -19.10 -16.76
N ALA A 15 11.76 -18.20 -16.89
CA ALA A 15 12.65 -17.86 -15.80
C ALA A 15 11.80 -17.48 -14.57
N PRO A 16 12.21 -17.88 -13.35
CA PRO A 16 11.54 -17.40 -12.16
C PRO A 16 11.59 -15.87 -12.19
N VAL A 17 10.44 -15.24 -11.96
CA VAL A 17 10.37 -13.81 -11.64
C VAL A 17 11.41 -13.58 -10.55
N ALA A 18 12.43 -12.77 -10.85
CA ALA A 18 13.58 -12.60 -9.99
C ALA A 18 13.13 -12.17 -8.59
N ALA A 19 13.59 -12.88 -7.56
CA ALA A 19 13.35 -12.55 -6.16
C ALA A 19 13.63 -11.06 -5.92
N GLN A 20 12.59 -10.28 -5.63
CA GLN A 20 12.74 -8.85 -5.39
C GLN A 20 13.32 -8.67 -3.98
N GLN A 21 14.52 -8.08 -3.90
CA GLN A 21 15.29 -7.95 -2.65
C GLN A 21 14.50 -7.17 -1.58
N THR A 22 14.50 -7.70 -0.36
CA THR A 22 13.84 -7.12 0.84
C THR A 22 14.60 -5.95 1.44
N ASN A 23 15.03 -5.03 0.59
CA ASN A 23 15.75 -3.85 1.02
C ASN A 23 14.74 -2.80 1.52
N LYS A 24 15.16 -2.05 2.54
CA LYS A 24 14.49 -0.78 2.84
C LYS A 24 14.58 0.10 1.60
N THR A 25 13.60 0.97 1.43
CA THR A 25 13.64 1.98 0.36
C THR A 25 14.98 2.70 0.34
N ASP A 26 15.52 2.92 -0.86
CA ASP A 26 16.77 3.65 -1.06
C ASP A 26 16.56 5.17 -1.01
N LEU A 27 15.30 5.63 -0.90
CA LEU A 27 14.98 7.03 -0.73
C LEU A 27 15.53 7.58 0.59
N THR A 28 16.36 8.60 0.48
CA THR A 28 16.78 9.39 1.64
C THR A 28 15.61 10.21 2.19
N PRO A 29 15.66 10.61 3.48
CA PRO A 29 14.68 11.53 4.04
C PRO A 29 14.56 12.84 3.26
N ALA A 30 15.67 13.35 2.71
CA ALA A 30 15.68 14.57 1.90
C ALA A 30 14.96 14.38 0.56
N GLN A 31 15.21 13.28 -0.15
CA GLN A 31 14.51 12.96 -1.40
C GLN A 31 13.01 12.77 -1.17
N SER A 32 12.63 12.05 -0.11
CA SER A 32 11.23 11.82 0.27
C SER A 32 10.52 13.12 0.63
N THR A 33 11.21 14.03 1.34
CA THR A 33 10.70 15.36 1.67
C THR A 33 10.49 16.18 0.42
N ALA A 34 11.49 16.25 -0.48
CA ALA A 34 11.40 17.02 -1.71
C ALA A 34 10.29 16.51 -2.65
N ALA A 35 10.15 15.19 -2.82
CA ALA A 35 9.07 14.59 -3.61
C ALA A 35 7.69 14.93 -3.01
N THR A 36 7.57 14.89 -1.68
CA THR A 36 6.33 15.25 -0.99
C THR A 36 6.02 16.73 -1.09
N GLU A 37 7.01 17.61 -0.94
CA GLU A 37 6.84 19.06 -1.08
C GLU A 37 6.39 19.44 -2.49
N LEU A 38 6.92 18.77 -3.52
CA LEU A 38 6.45 18.94 -4.90
C LEU A 38 4.96 18.58 -5.04
N LEU A 39 4.55 17.44 -4.49
CA LEU A 39 3.14 16.99 -4.51
C LEU A 39 2.23 17.94 -3.73
N LEU A 40 2.64 18.36 -2.54
CA LEU A 40 1.88 19.28 -1.68
C LEU A 40 1.74 20.66 -2.32
N GLN A 41 2.80 21.15 -2.98
CA GLN A 41 2.74 22.40 -3.73
C GLN A 41 1.81 22.27 -4.94
N ALA A 42 1.89 21.17 -5.69
CA ALA A 42 0.98 20.91 -6.81
C ALA A 42 -0.49 20.80 -6.36
N LEU A 43 -0.76 20.20 -5.19
CA LEU A 43 -2.09 20.19 -4.57
C LEU A 43 -2.57 21.60 -4.25
N LYS A 44 -1.71 22.43 -3.65
CA LYS A 44 -2.01 23.82 -3.30
C LYS A 44 -2.29 24.68 -4.53
N GLU A 45 -1.46 24.54 -5.57
CA GLU A 45 -1.56 25.30 -6.82
C GLU A 45 -2.54 24.68 -7.83
N ARG A 46 -3.21 23.57 -7.46
CA ARG A 46 -4.16 22.83 -8.29
C ARG A 46 -3.58 22.36 -9.63
N GLN A 47 -2.33 21.92 -9.64
CA GLN A 47 -1.60 21.47 -10.82
C GLN A 47 -1.82 19.97 -11.07
N ALA A 48 -2.94 19.62 -11.71
CA ALA A 48 -3.29 18.22 -11.97
C ALA A 48 -2.23 17.44 -12.77
N ALA A 49 -1.58 18.08 -13.74
CA ALA A 49 -0.54 17.44 -14.55
C ALA A 49 0.69 17.04 -13.73
N VAL A 50 1.09 17.89 -12.77
CA VAL A 50 2.23 17.62 -11.86
C VAL A 50 1.88 16.51 -10.87
N ILE A 51 0.65 16.50 -10.35
CA ILE A 51 0.18 15.39 -9.50
C ILE A 51 0.21 14.10 -10.30
N HIS A 52 -0.41 14.07 -11.47
CA HIS A 52 -0.50 12.88 -12.32
C HIS A 52 0.89 12.31 -12.69
N SER A 53 1.86 13.15 -13.03
CA SER A 53 3.22 12.69 -13.38
C SER A 53 4.04 12.20 -12.18
N ASN A 54 3.57 12.48 -10.96
CA ASN A 54 4.18 12.01 -9.72
C ASN A 54 3.37 10.92 -9.01
N LEU A 55 2.30 10.41 -9.63
CA LEU A 55 1.66 9.17 -9.22
C LEU A 55 2.51 7.97 -9.61
N ALA A 56 2.55 6.95 -8.75
CA ALA A 56 3.09 5.64 -9.11
C ALA A 56 2.27 5.03 -10.25
N GLU A 57 2.88 4.18 -11.07
CA GLU A 57 2.24 3.66 -12.30
C GLU A 57 0.91 2.93 -12.04
N SER A 58 0.86 2.17 -10.95
CA SER A 58 -0.33 1.44 -10.51
C SER A 58 -1.53 2.35 -10.23
N VAL A 59 -1.27 3.59 -9.79
CA VAL A 59 -2.31 4.61 -9.55
C VAL A 59 -2.55 5.42 -10.80
N ARG A 60 -1.48 5.88 -11.46
CA ARG A 60 -1.49 6.75 -12.63
C ARG A 60 -2.31 6.18 -13.78
N SER A 61 -2.22 4.88 -14.02
CA SER A 61 -2.95 4.18 -15.09
C SER A 61 -4.48 4.19 -14.90
N SER A 62 -4.98 4.43 -13.69
CA SER A 62 -6.41 4.37 -13.36
C SER A 62 -7.12 5.72 -13.36
N ILE A 63 -6.40 6.83 -13.51
CA ILE A 63 -6.95 8.18 -13.38
C ILE A 63 -6.30 9.15 -14.36
N ASP A 64 -7.09 9.97 -15.05
CA ASP A 64 -6.58 10.97 -15.97
C ASP A 64 -6.42 12.37 -15.34
N VAL A 65 -5.67 13.23 -16.02
CA VAL A 65 -5.41 14.62 -15.59
C VAL A 65 -6.70 15.43 -15.45
N ALA A 66 -7.68 15.22 -16.33
CA ALA A 66 -8.95 15.96 -16.31
C ALA A 66 -9.79 15.64 -15.06
N THR A 67 -9.82 14.37 -14.67
CA THR A 67 -10.48 13.88 -13.46
C THR A 67 -9.79 14.41 -12.22
N ILE A 68 -8.46 14.43 -12.19
CA ILE A 68 -7.69 15.05 -11.11
C ILE A 68 -8.02 16.53 -11.02
N GLN A 69 -8.00 17.28 -12.13
CA GLN A 69 -8.30 18.71 -12.14
C GLN A 69 -9.70 18.99 -11.61
N LYS A 70 -10.71 18.28 -12.11
CA LYS A 70 -12.10 18.40 -11.65
C LYS A 70 -12.22 18.18 -10.14
N ARG A 71 -11.50 17.19 -9.59
CA ARG A 71 -11.45 16.96 -8.14
C ARG A 71 -10.79 18.12 -7.42
N LEU A 72 -9.64 18.61 -7.87
CA LEU A 72 -8.94 19.76 -7.26
C LEU A 72 -9.81 21.02 -7.25
N ASP A 73 -10.55 21.26 -8.33
CA ASP A 73 -11.40 22.43 -8.48
C ASP A 73 -12.55 22.46 -7.46
N SER A 74 -13.08 21.27 -7.12
CA SER A 74 -14.16 21.07 -6.14
C SER A 74 -13.71 21.15 -4.67
N ARG A 75 -12.39 21.15 -4.40
CA ARG A 75 -11.85 21.10 -3.04
C ARG A 75 -11.65 22.50 -2.48
N ARG A 76 -11.62 22.60 -1.16
CA ARG A 76 -11.23 23.83 -0.44
C ARG A 76 -9.79 24.20 -0.80
N ALA A 77 -9.53 25.51 -0.82
CA ALA A 77 -8.18 26.03 -1.04
C ALA A 77 -7.24 25.65 0.12
N ILE A 78 -6.03 25.23 -0.24
CA ILE A 78 -4.93 24.99 0.69
C ILE A 78 -4.17 26.30 0.85
N LEU A 79 -3.96 26.72 2.10
CA LEU A 79 -3.25 27.96 2.45
C LEU A 79 -1.75 27.70 2.60
N SER A 80 -1.41 26.64 3.33
CA SER A 80 -0.03 26.22 3.60
C SER A 80 0.08 24.71 3.76
N THR A 81 1.29 24.20 3.59
CA THR A 81 1.62 22.78 3.70
C THR A 81 2.95 22.64 4.43
N LYS A 82 3.12 21.56 5.18
CA LYS A 82 4.38 21.26 5.89
C LYS A 82 4.57 19.76 6.04
N VAL A 83 5.77 19.25 5.73
CA VAL A 83 6.17 17.89 6.08
C VAL A 83 6.56 17.85 7.56
N ILE A 84 6.02 16.87 8.29
CA ILE A 84 6.21 16.69 9.73
C ILE A 84 7.20 15.56 10.02
N GLY A 85 7.12 14.46 9.26
CA GLY A 85 7.95 13.29 9.49
C GLY A 85 8.06 12.40 8.26
N VAL A 86 9.20 11.72 8.15
CA VAL A 86 9.48 10.75 7.09
C VAL A 86 9.90 9.45 7.76
N THR A 87 9.19 8.37 7.44
CA THR A 87 9.44 7.03 7.98
C THR A 87 9.75 6.08 6.82
N PRO A 88 11.02 5.70 6.62
CA PRO A 88 11.37 4.71 5.59
C PRO A 88 10.88 3.32 5.99
N GLY A 89 10.33 2.60 5.01
CA GLY A 89 9.89 1.23 5.14
C GLY A 89 10.51 0.31 4.09
N TYR A 90 10.00 -0.92 4.01
CA TYR A 90 10.34 -1.81 2.89
C TYR A 90 9.70 -1.28 1.62
N ARG A 91 10.55 -1.00 0.63
CA ARG A 91 10.18 -0.54 -0.72
C ARG A 91 9.31 0.71 -0.84
N THR A 92 9.05 1.35 0.29
CA THR A 92 8.09 2.44 0.43
C THR A 92 8.51 3.39 1.52
N THR A 93 8.10 4.64 1.40
CA THR A 93 8.30 5.65 2.45
C THR A 93 6.96 6.22 2.89
N THR A 94 6.70 6.23 4.20
CA THR A 94 5.53 6.92 4.77
C THR A 94 5.91 8.33 5.16
N VAL A 95 5.15 9.33 4.71
CA VAL A 95 5.36 10.73 5.00
C VAL A 95 4.14 11.30 5.71
N ASP A 96 4.37 11.83 6.91
CA ASP A 96 3.38 12.58 7.69
C ASP A 96 3.51 14.06 7.34
N ALA A 97 2.42 14.69 6.93
CA ALA A 97 2.38 16.11 6.62
C ALA A 97 1.11 16.79 7.18
N VAL A 98 1.10 18.12 7.19
CA VAL A 98 -0.04 18.93 7.60
C VAL A 98 -0.39 19.90 6.49
N VAL A 99 -1.68 20.05 6.24
CA VAL A 99 -2.26 20.98 5.28
C VAL A 99 -3.17 21.95 6.03
N SER A 100 -2.93 23.24 5.89
CA SER A 100 -3.77 24.28 6.49
C SER A 100 -4.79 24.76 5.47
N THR A 101 -6.06 24.81 5.88
CA THR A 101 -7.18 25.34 5.09
C THR A 101 -7.92 26.40 5.90
N ALA A 102 -8.94 27.03 5.31
CA ALA A 102 -9.82 27.93 6.05
C ALA A 102 -10.54 27.24 7.23
N ASP A 103 -10.69 25.90 7.17
CA ASP A 103 -11.34 25.10 8.21
C ASP A 103 -10.35 24.63 9.30
N GLY A 104 -9.09 25.09 9.24
CA GLY A 104 -8.01 24.71 10.15
C GLY A 104 -6.97 23.77 9.54
N GLU A 105 -6.08 23.28 10.39
CA GLU A 105 -5.03 22.33 10.03
C GLU A 105 -5.55 20.90 9.98
N LYS A 106 -5.19 20.17 8.93
CA LYS A 106 -5.54 18.78 8.74
C LYS A 106 -4.29 17.95 8.47
N PRO A 107 -4.04 16.89 9.26
CA PRO A 107 -2.97 15.95 8.95
C PRO A 107 -3.29 15.18 7.67
N ILE A 108 -2.26 14.91 6.87
CA ILE A 108 -2.31 14.06 5.68
C ILE A 108 -1.16 13.06 5.76
N LEU A 109 -1.47 11.80 5.48
CA LEU A 109 -0.48 10.73 5.36
C LEU A 109 -0.30 10.42 3.88
N LEU A 110 0.95 10.37 3.42
CA LEU A 110 1.32 9.99 2.07
C LEU A 110 2.23 8.76 2.10
N MET A 111 2.08 7.90 1.10
CA MET A 111 2.97 6.76 0.88
C MET A 111 3.62 6.89 -0.49
N LEU A 112 4.95 6.88 -0.50
CA LEU A 112 5.78 6.90 -1.70
C LEU A 112 6.30 5.50 -2.00
N ASP A 113 6.42 5.14 -3.28
CA ASP A 113 7.23 3.99 -3.72
C ASP A 113 8.73 4.31 -3.68
N ASP A 114 9.56 3.35 -4.10
CA ASP A 114 11.02 3.47 -4.15
C ASP A 114 11.53 4.57 -5.10
N ASP A 115 10.72 4.99 -6.06
CA ASP A 115 11.07 6.07 -7.00
C ASP A 115 10.59 7.45 -6.50
N GLY A 116 10.00 7.50 -5.31
CA GLY A 116 9.45 8.73 -4.72
C GLY A 116 8.11 9.13 -5.31
N LYS A 117 7.42 8.22 -6.01
CA LYS A 117 6.10 8.46 -6.60
C LYS A 117 4.99 8.11 -5.61
N LEU A 118 3.89 8.84 -5.68
CA LEU A 118 2.77 8.69 -4.77
C LEU A 118 2.00 7.41 -5.08
N LEU A 119 2.04 6.45 -4.13
CA LEU A 119 1.23 5.23 -4.14
C LEU A 119 -0.14 5.44 -3.50
N ALA A 120 -0.19 6.19 -2.41
CA ALA A 120 -1.43 6.38 -1.67
C ALA A 120 -1.37 7.64 -0.80
N TRP A 121 -2.55 8.18 -0.48
CA TRP A 121 -2.66 9.28 0.47
C TRP A 121 -4.02 9.31 1.15
N LYS A 122 -4.09 9.86 2.36
CA LYS A 122 -5.37 10.20 3.01
C LYS A 122 -5.23 11.31 4.03
N TRP A 123 -6.35 11.95 4.32
CA TRP A 123 -6.48 12.79 5.52
C TRP A 123 -6.45 11.91 6.76
N ALA A 124 -5.54 12.17 7.69
CA ALA A 124 -5.43 11.34 8.88
C ALA A 124 -6.66 11.52 9.78
N GLY A 125 -7.06 10.45 10.48
CA GLY A 125 -8.23 10.43 11.36
C GLY A 125 -9.56 10.11 10.66
N GLN A 126 -9.58 9.93 9.34
CA GLN A 126 -10.70 9.30 8.64
C GLN A 126 -10.35 7.83 8.40
N ILE A 127 -11.23 6.94 8.85
CA ILE A 127 -11.15 5.50 8.59
C ILE A 127 -12.41 5.10 7.83
N GLU A 128 -12.26 4.66 6.59
CA GLU A 128 -13.34 4.13 5.76
C GLU A 128 -13.53 2.61 5.95
N GLY A 129 -14.63 2.04 5.45
CA GLY A 129 -15.02 0.66 5.77
C GLY A 129 -13.96 -0.41 5.45
N LEU A 130 -13.29 -0.30 4.30
CA LEU A 130 -12.21 -1.25 3.94
C LEU A 130 -10.94 -1.02 4.75
N GLU A 131 -10.61 0.22 5.07
CA GLU A 131 -9.47 0.55 5.94
C GLU A 131 -9.67 -0.05 7.33
N ALA A 132 -10.87 0.06 7.90
CA ALA A 132 -11.21 -0.57 9.18
C ALA A 132 -11.02 -2.09 9.12
N THR A 133 -11.51 -2.73 8.05
CA THR A 133 -11.38 -4.18 7.87
C THR A 133 -9.93 -4.61 7.75
N ALA A 134 -9.11 -3.85 7.00
CA ALA A 134 -7.68 -4.11 6.85
C ALA A 134 -6.92 -3.92 8.17
N LEU A 135 -7.22 -2.84 8.92
CA LEU A 135 -6.65 -2.58 10.24
C LEU A 135 -6.97 -3.72 11.20
N ASP A 136 -8.22 -4.16 11.26
CA ASP A 136 -8.64 -5.22 12.16
C ASP A 136 -8.05 -6.57 11.78
N PHE A 137 -7.94 -6.86 10.48
CA PHE A 137 -7.20 -8.02 9.99
C PHE A 137 -5.75 -8.04 10.51
N VAL A 138 -5.01 -6.94 10.37
CA VAL A 138 -3.61 -6.88 10.84
C VAL A 138 -3.51 -6.91 12.36
N LYS A 139 -4.44 -6.28 13.09
CA LYS A 139 -4.51 -6.39 14.57
C LYS A 139 -4.77 -7.83 15.02
N ASP A 140 -5.59 -8.58 14.29
CA ASP A 140 -5.82 -10.00 14.58
C ASP A 140 -4.58 -10.85 14.34
N LEU A 141 -3.83 -10.58 13.26
CA LEU A 141 -2.53 -11.21 13.03
C LEU A 141 -1.56 -10.91 14.19
N ALA A 142 -1.42 -9.63 14.55
CA ALA A 142 -0.51 -9.20 15.61
C ALA A 142 -0.85 -9.81 16.98
N ALA A 143 -2.13 -10.10 17.22
CA ALA A 143 -2.62 -10.72 18.45
C ALA A 143 -2.69 -12.26 18.40
N GLY A 144 -2.22 -12.91 17.33
CA GLY A 144 -2.27 -14.36 17.17
C GLY A 144 -3.67 -14.93 16.99
N ARG A 145 -4.66 -14.11 16.62
CA ARG A 145 -6.06 -14.53 16.38
C ARG A 145 -6.23 -15.05 14.95
N TRP A 146 -5.48 -16.09 14.59
CA TRP A 146 -5.37 -16.60 13.22
C TRP A 146 -6.70 -16.97 12.57
N VAL A 147 -7.60 -17.59 13.33
CA VAL A 147 -8.94 -17.97 12.84
C VAL A 147 -9.78 -16.72 12.51
N VAL A 148 -9.68 -15.68 13.34
CA VAL A 148 -10.43 -14.42 13.16
C VAL A 148 -9.84 -13.58 12.02
N ALA A 149 -8.52 -13.61 11.84
CA ALA A 149 -7.88 -13.00 10.68
C ALA A 149 -8.29 -13.74 9.39
N ARG A 150 -8.23 -15.09 9.39
CA ARG A 150 -8.59 -15.92 8.24
C ARG A 150 -10.05 -15.75 7.81
N SER A 151 -10.98 -15.52 8.74
CA SER A 151 -12.40 -15.35 8.41
C SER A 151 -12.70 -14.07 7.61
N LYS A 152 -11.78 -13.10 7.56
CA LYS A 152 -11.90 -11.88 6.75
C LYS A 152 -11.48 -12.08 5.29
N LEU A 153 -10.85 -13.21 4.99
CA LEU A 153 -10.42 -13.56 3.63
C LEU A 153 -11.60 -14.09 2.80
N SER A 154 -11.50 -13.99 1.47
CA SER A 154 -12.45 -14.63 0.55
C SER A 154 -12.44 -16.15 0.73
N LEU A 155 -13.54 -16.83 0.38
CA LEU A 155 -13.62 -18.29 0.54
C LEU A 155 -12.56 -19.02 -0.29
N ASP A 156 -12.27 -18.53 -1.49
CA ASP A 156 -11.23 -19.08 -2.35
C ASP A 156 -9.86 -18.97 -1.67
N MET A 157 -9.50 -17.78 -1.18
CA MET A 157 -8.25 -17.56 -0.44
C MET A 157 -8.18 -18.39 0.85
N GLN A 158 -9.30 -18.54 1.56
CA GLN A 158 -9.38 -19.43 2.72
C GLN A 158 -9.11 -20.88 2.35
N SER A 159 -9.58 -21.34 1.19
CA SER A 159 -9.38 -22.73 0.73
C SER A 159 -7.95 -23.01 0.30
N GLU A 160 -7.25 -22.02 -0.24
CA GLU A 160 -5.86 -22.13 -0.69
C GLU A 160 -4.85 -22.04 0.45
N LEU A 161 -5.17 -21.30 1.52
CA LEU A 161 -4.28 -21.15 2.68
C LEU A 161 -4.33 -22.39 3.58
N ALA A 162 -3.18 -23.03 3.75
CA ALA A 162 -3.04 -24.11 4.71
C ALA A 162 -3.13 -23.60 6.16
N PRO A 163 -3.55 -24.45 7.12
CA PRO A 163 -3.52 -24.10 8.53
C PRO A 163 -2.14 -23.59 8.96
N GLY A 164 -2.09 -22.42 9.58
CA GLY A 164 -0.85 -21.80 10.05
C GLY A 164 -0.09 -20.98 9.00
N ASP A 165 -0.56 -20.84 7.76
CA ASP A 165 0.13 -20.03 6.74
C ASP A 165 0.25 -18.56 7.17
N LEU A 166 -0.83 -18.00 7.73
CA LEU A 166 -0.84 -16.63 8.26
C LEU A 166 0.15 -16.47 9.41
N GLU A 167 0.21 -17.44 10.32
CA GLU A 167 1.17 -17.46 11.42
C GLU A 167 2.60 -17.47 10.88
N ARG A 168 2.92 -18.40 9.96
CA ARG A 168 4.27 -18.50 9.38
C ARG A 168 4.68 -17.21 8.67
N LYS A 169 3.80 -16.62 7.86
CA LYS A 169 4.06 -15.34 7.16
C LYS A 169 4.30 -14.21 8.16
N TRP A 170 3.45 -14.07 9.18
CA TRP A 170 3.57 -13.05 10.21
C TRP A 170 4.85 -13.20 11.05
N THR A 171 5.15 -14.42 11.53
CA THR A 171 6.38 -14.69 12.28
C THR A 171 7.63 -14.41 11.44
N LYS A 172 7.60 -14.72 10.14
CA LYS A 172 8.71 -14.38 9.22
C LYS A 172 8.91 -12.87 9.13
N LEU A 173 7.83 -12.10 8.96
CA LEU A 173 7.88 -10.64 8.94
C LEU A 173 8.46 -10.07 10.24
N GLN A 174 8.03 -10.56 11.41
CA GLN A 174 8.58 -10.15 12.71
C GLN A 174 10.06 -10.51 12.87
N LYS A 175 10.49 -11.66 12.34
CA LYS A 175 11.90 -12.06 12.39
C LYS A 175 12.81 -11.08 11.64
N VAL A 176 12.35 -10.55 10.50
CA VAL A 176 13.14 -9.63 9.68
C VAL A 176 12.97 -8.17 10.11
N SER A 177 11.77 -7.76 10.51
CA SER A 177 11.42 -6.39 10.87
C SER A 177 11.66 -6.05 12.34
N GLY A 178 11.93 -7.06 13.17
CA GLY A 178 11.91 -6.96 14.63
C GLY A 178 10.51 -7.15 15.20
N GLY A 179 10.38 -7.15 16.53
CA GLY A 179 9.10 -7.34 17.21
C GLY A 179 8.04 -6.32 16.77
N PHE A 180 6.76 -6.74 16.78
CA PHE A 180 5.64 -5.84 16.48
C PHE A 180 5.55 -4.74 17.55
N ARG A 181 5.32 -3.49 17.14
CA ARG A 181 5.02 -2.37 18.05
C ARG A 181 3.55 -1.99 17.98
N GLN A 182 3.09 -1.56 16.81
CA GLN A 182 1.72 -1.09 16.60
C GLN A 182 1.32 -1.11 15.13
N VAL A 183 0.01 -1.15 14.86
CA VAL A 183 -0.56 -0.80 13.56
C VAL A 183 -0.77 0.71 13.56
N LYS A 184 -0.14 1.43 12.63
CA LYS A 184 -0.22 2.90 12.57
C LYS A 184 -1.52 3.36 11.92
N ASP A 185 -1.67 3.04 10.64
CA ASP A 185 -2.82 3.47 9.86
C ASP A 185 -3.00 2.62 8.59
N ALA A 186 -4.13 2.78 7.90
CA ALA A 186 -4.40 2.15 6.60
C ALA A 186 -4.90 3.18 5.59
N VAL A 187 -4.47 3.07 4.34
CA VAL A 187 -4.83 4.01 3.27
C VAL A 187 -5.25 3.27 2.00
N ILE A 188 -6.33 3.69 1.37
CA ILE A 188 -6.75 3.14 0.09
C ILE A 188 -5.85 3.72 -1.02
N ALA A 189 -5.09 2.86 -1.71
CA ALA A 189 -4.20 3.23 -2.80
C ALA A 189 -4.95 3.34 -4.15
N ASN A 190 -6.03 2.57 -4.33
CA ASN A 190 -6.87 2.65 -5.52
C ASN A 190 -8.36 2.51 -5.17
N GLN A 191 -9.16 3.49 -5.58
CA GLN A 191 -10.63 3.47 -5.53
C GLN A 191 -11.19 3.51 -6.96
N GLY A 192 -11.96 2.50 -7.35
CA GLY A 192 -12.75 2.57 -8.58
C GLY A 192 -12.71 1.36 -9.54
N GLY A 193 -12.10 0.24 -9.13
CA GLY A 193 -12.15 -1.03 -9.88
C GLY A 193 -12.92 -2.14 -9.15
N GLU A 194 -13.00 -3.32 -9.75
CA GLU A 194 -13.52 -4.54 -9.10
C GLU A 194 -12.69 -4.98 -7.89
N GLN A 195 -11.44 -4.51 -7.83
CA GLN A 195 -10.53 -4.73 -6.73
C GLN A 195 -10.08 -3.39 -6.12
N GLN A 196 -9.92 -3.37 -4.81
CA GLN A 196 -9.46 -2.19 -4.08
C GLN A 196 -8.22 -2.54 -3.26
N LEU A 197 -7.15 -1.78 -3.44
CA LEU A 197 -5.90 -1.96 -2.71
C LEU A 197 -5.86 -1.03 -1.50
N VAL A 198 -5.62 -1.61 -0.33
CA VAL A 198 -5.40 -0.91 0.93
C VAL A 198 -3.99 -1.21 1.42
N LEU A 199 -3.24 -0.16 1.76
CA LEU A 199 -1.91 -0.26 2.37
C LEU A 199 -2.04 -0.06 3.86
N VAL A 200 -1.56 -1.02 4.66
CA VAL A 200 -1.57 -0.93 6.13
C VAL A 200 -0.16 -0.71 6.64
N ALA A 201 0.11 0.46 7.23
CA ALA A 201 1.38 0.78 7.85
C ALA A 201 1.49 0.13 9.23
N VAL A 202 2.52 -0.71 9.40
CA VAL A 202 2.80 -1.46 10.63
C VAL A 202 4.18 -1.12 11.13
N GLU A 203 4.27 -0.66 12.36
CA GLU A 203 5.53 -0.35 13.01
C GLU A 203 6.08 -1.59 13.73
N PHE A 204 7.34 -1.91 13.43
CA PHE A 204 8.14 -2.92 14.10
C PHE A 204 9.34 -2.27 14.80
N VAL A 205 10.08 -3.05 15.58
CA VAL A 205 11.26 -2.55 16.31
C VAL A 205 12.31 -1.91 15.38
N ASN A 206 12.54 -2.48 14.19
CA ASN A 206 13.64 -2.06 13.32
C ASN A 206 13.18 -1.22 12.12
N THR A 207 11.88 -1.18 11.81
CA THR A 207 11.35 -0.56 10.58
C THR A 207 9.83 -0.43 10.61
N THR A 208 9.27 0.30 9.65
CA THR A 208 7.84 0.25 9.32
C THR A 208 7.67 -0.58 8.05
N SER A 209 6.69 -1.48 8.02
CA SER A 209 6.31 -2.23 6.83
C SER A 209 4.92 -1.81 6.39
N ASN A 210 4.71 -1.68 5.09
CA ASN A 210 3.39 -1.45 4.52
C ASN A 210 2.86 -2.76 3.94
N LEU A 211 1.78 -3.28 4.53
CA LEU A 211 1.14 -4.52 4.06
C LEU A 211 0.12 -4.19 2.98
N PHE A 212 0.19 -4.89 1.86
CA PHE A 212 -0.73 -4.72 0.74
C PHE A 212 -1.94 -5.64 0.94
N VAL A 213 -3.13 -5.07 1.12
CA VAL A 213 -4.37 -5.82 1.31
C VAL A 213 -5.30 -5.53 0.14
N ILE A 214 -5.62 -6.54 -0.66
CA ILE A 214 -6.49 -6.40 -1.83
C ILE A 214 -7.87 -6.94 -1.48
N PHE A 215 -8.87 -6.11 -1.70
CA PHE A 215 -10.29 -6.42 -1.50
C PHE A 215 -10.99 -6.65 -2.84
N ASP A 216 -11.97 -7.55 -2.86
CA ASP A 216 -12.97 -7.63 -3.94
C ASP A 216 -14.08 -6.59 -3.76
N GLY A 217 -14.96 -6.47 -4.75
CA GLY A 217 -16.13 -5.58 -4.72
C GLY A 217 -17.15 -5.90 -3.62
N SER A 218 -17.04 -7.03 -2.91
CA SER A 218 -17.86 -7.38 -1.75
C SER A 218 -17.21 -7.00 -0.40
N GLY A 219 -16.00 -6.46 -0.44
CA GLY A 219 -15.23 -6.07 0.75
C GLY A 219 -14.55 -7.23 1.45
N ARG A 220 -14.33 -8.37 0.77
CA ARG A 220 -13.52 -9.48 1.30
C ARG A 220 -12.08 -9.40 0.83
N ILE A 221 -11.15 -9.81 1.69
CA ILE A 221 -9.72 -9.81 1.35
C ILE A 221 -9.44 -10.98 0.40
N ILE A 222 -9.14 -10.68 -0.85
CA ILE A 222 -8.79 -11.67 -1.89
C ILE A 222 -7.29 -11.88 -2.01
N ASN A 223 -6.47 -10.94 -1.53
CA ASN A 223 -5.03 -11.14 -1.42
C ASN A 223 -4.47 -10.30 -0.28
N VAL A 224 -3.43 -10.80 0.37
CA VAL A 224 -2.65 -10.07 1.35
C VAL A 224 -1.18 -10.36 1.15
N ASP A 225 -0.42 -9.30 0.96
CA ASP A 225 1.02 -9.37 0.98
C ASP A 225 1.58 -8.97 2.36
N ILE A 226 1.84 -10.01 3.15
CA ILE A 226 2.46 -9.92 4.49
C ILE A 226 3.99 -9.99 4.36
N SER A 227 4.49 -10.33 3.17
CA SER A 227 5.88 -10.68 2.93
C SER A 227 6.14 -10.65 1.43
N GLU A 228 6.35 -9.47 0.84
CA GLU A 228 6.95 -9.42 -0.49
C GLU A 228 8.40 -9.90 -0.34
N GLU A 229 8.54 -11.23 -0.46
CA GLU A 229 9.73 -11.99 -0.80
C GLU A 229 10.99 -11.85 0.07
N PHE A 230 10.88 -12.13 1.38
CA PHE A 230 12.07 -12.50 2.20
C PHE A 230 12.62 -13.90 1.79
N VAL A 231 13.06 -14.10 0.55
CA VAL A 231 13.72 -15.35 0.10
C VAL A 231 15.20 -15.30 0.44
#